data_AF-A0A091SXP3-F1
#
_entry.id   AF-A0A091SXP3-F1
#
_cell.length_a   1.000
_cell.length_b   1.000
_cell.length_c   1.000
_cell.angle_alpha   90.00
_cell.angle_beta   90.00
_cell.angle_gamma   90.00
#
_symmetry.space_group_name_H-M   'P 1'
#
loop_
_entity.id
_entity.type
_entity.pdbx_description
1 polymer ?
#
loop_
_entity_poly.entity_id
_entity_poly.type
_entity_poly.pdbx_seq_one_letter_code
_entity_poly.pdbx_strand_id
1 'polypeptide(L)'
;MQHFANPLLRHVIYTGCFDAASKRQCLQYLRALRTMQLNGFNTVFLGETHIPESLVTGEKIAKEANLRWPVWTLVHASSSQGWVPWRYKLLLRDDLPIHQQNGIFQELCDSLTASYGKCVIVTRDKTQPMHVGAKDGKEPETGTLPPVPPAIYMSGIEFCPEVARANGHEFLVVPSSYNYLYPMDVAWSCLKWFIINNRKDFALRSIERTHSYRCILLSDLIVKGIEKMTPNKWKITMNRVKRWENYYLDTLS
;
A
#
# COMPACT_ATOMS: atom_id res chain seq x y z
N MET A 1 32.31 17.90 -12.41
CA MET A 1 31.59 17.74 -11.13
C MET A 1 30.65 16.55 -11.22
N GLN A 2 31.16 15.36 -10.93
CA GLN A 2 30.36 14.14 -10.80
C GLN A 2 29.85 14.10 -9.36
N HIS A 3 28.57 14.40 -9.14
CA HIS A 3 28.01 14.31 -7.81
C HIS A 3 27.94 12.85 -7.38
N PHE A 4 28.66 12.57 -6.29
CA PHE A 4 28.74 11.31 -5.57
C PHE A 4 27.35 10.74 -5.27
N ALA A 5 26.87 9.86 -6.15
CA ALA A 5 25.84 8.90 -5.80
C ALA A 5 26.47 7.87 -4.86
N ASN A 6 26.05 7.91 -3.60
CA ASN A 6 26.59 7.13 -2.50
C ASN A 6 26.70 5.61 -2.87
N PRO A 7 27.91 5.02 -2.95
CA PRO A 7 28.13 3.62 -3.36
C PRO A 7 27.42 2.61 -2.46
N LEU A 8 27.11 2.99 -1.22
CA LEU A 8 26.48 2.13 -0.22
C LEU A 8 25.03 1.76 -0.57
N LEU A 9 24.33 2.55 -1.39
CA LEU A 9 22.97 2.20 -1.85
C LEU A 9 22.96 1.21 -3.02
N ARG A 10 24.08 1.08 -3.77
CA ARG A 10 24.22 0.03 -4.80
C ARG A 10 24.34 -1.36 -4.18
N HIS A 11 24.85 -1.47 -2.96
CA HIS A 11 25.04 -2.76 -2.28
C HIS A 11 23.81 -3.29 -1.53
N VAL A 12 22.81 -2.44 -1.22
CA VAL A 12 21.60 -2.87 -0.50
C VAL A 12 20.50 -3.36 -1.45
N ILE A 13 20.53 -2.93 -2.71
CA ILE A 13 19.67 -3.50 -3.77
C ILE A 13 20.52 -4.54 -4.48
N TYR A 14 20.39 -5.77 -4.00
CA TYR A 14 20.92 -6.99 -4.60
C TYR A 14 21.11 -6.86 -6.12
N THR A 15 22.31 -6.52 -6.58
CA THR A 15 22.73 -6.58 -7.99
C THR A 15 22.95 -8.03 -8.44
N GLY A 16 22.16 -8.97 -7.91
CA GLY A 16 22.19 -10.40 -8.22
C GLY A 16 20.78 -11.01 -8.24
N CYS A 17 20.49 -11.82 -9.25
CA CYS A 17 19.36 -12.77 -9.27
C CYS A 17 17.91 -12.25 -9.19
N PHE A 18 17.55 -11.11 -9.79
CA PHE A 18 16.21 -11.09 -10.40
C PHE A 18 16.27 -11.92 -11.68
N ASP A 19 15.44 -12.96 -11.75
CA ASP A 19 15.34 -13.79 -12.94
C ASP A 19 14.87 -12.96 -14.15
N ALA A 20 15.07 -13.50 -15.35
CA ALA A 20 14.67 -12.82 -16.58
C ALA A 20 13.17 -12.49 -16.60
N ALA A 21 12.34 -13.31 -15.95
CA ALA A 21 10.91 -13.10 -15.81
C ALA A 21 10.59 -11.83 -14.99
N SER A 22 11.18 -11.67 -13.81
CA SER A 22 10.99 -10.50 -12.94
C SER A 22 11.42 -9.21 -13.62
N LYS A 23 12.56 -9.22 -14.31
CA LYS A 23 13.04 -8.07 -15.09
C LYS A 23 12.06 -7.70 -16.21
N ARG A 24 11.54 -8.72 -16.92
CA ARG A 24 10.54 -8.53 -17.98
C ARG A 24 9.23 -7.96 -17.43
N GLN A 25 8.74 -8.47 -16.30
CA GLN A 25 7.56 -7.95 -15.62
C GLN A 25 7.74 -6.50 -15.19
N CYS A 26 8.91 -6.14 -14.64
CA CYS A 26 9.25 -4.76 -14.29
C CYS A 26 9.20 -3.85 -15.51
N LEU A 27 9.85 -4.23 -16.61
CA LEU A 27 9.81 -3.46 -17.86
C LEU A 27 8.39 -3.30 -18.41
N GLN A 28 7.60 -4.38 -18.42
CA GLN A 28 6.21 -4.33 -18.88
C GLN A 28 5.39 -3.36 -18.04
N TYR A 29 5.50 -3.43 -16.71
CA TYR A 29 4.87 -2.49 -15.79
C TYR A 29 5.29 -1.04 -16.08
N LEU A 30 6.60 -0.77 -16.17
CA LEU A 30 7.13 0.59 -16.37
C LEU A 30 6.73 1.16 -17.73
N ARG A 31 6.75 0.34 -18.79
CA ARG A 31 6.30 0.75 -20.13
C ARG A 31 4.80 1.02 -20.16
N ALA A 32 4.00 0.17 -19.52
CA ALA A 32 2.56 0.39 -19.39
C ALA A 32 2.26 1.68 -18.62
N LEU A 33 2.92 1.89 -17.48
CA LEU A 33 2.78 3.11 -16.67
C LEU A 33 3.16 4.35 -17.48
N ARG A 34 4.30 4.32 -18.18
CA ARG A 34 4.75 5.45 -19.01
C ARG A 34 3.79 5.73 -20.15
N THR A 35 3.27 4.68 -20.80
CA THR A 35 2.28 4.80 -21.88
C THR A 35 1.00 5.46 -21.37
N MET A 36 0.48 5.02 -20.22
CA MET A 36 -0.70 5.65 -19.61
C MET A 36 -0.44 7.12 -19.24
N GLN A 37 0.72 7.43 -18.67
CA GLN A 37 1.11 8.83 -18.38
C GLN A 37 1.16 9.69 -19.65
N LEU A 38 1.71 9.18 -20.75
CA LEU A 38 1.72 9.87 -22.06
C LEU A 38 0.31 10.06 -22.62
N ASN A 39 -0.60 9.12 -22.35
CA ASN A 39 -2.02 9.22 -22.68
C ASN A 39 -2.83 10.12 -21.74
N GLY A 40 -2.16 10.88 -20.85
CA GLY A 40 -2.78 11.86 -19.97
C GLY A 40 -3.36 11.29 -18.67
N PHE A 41 -3.05 10.05 -18.31
CA PHE A 41 -3.49 9.48 -17.03
C PHE A 41 -2.64 10.00 -15.86
N ASN A 42 -3.30 10.47 -14.81
CA ASN A 42 -2.66 10.78 -13.54
C ASN A 42 -2.32 9.51 -12.77
N THR A 43 -1.12 9.41 -12.21
CA THR A 43 -0.74 8.24 -11.40
C THR A 43 -1.21 8.41 -9.95
N VAL A 44 -2.01 7.45 -9.49
CA VAL A 44 -2.50 7.36 -8.10
C VAL A 44 -2.05 6.02 -7.53
N PHE A 45 -1.41 6.02 -6.36
CA PHE A 45 -1.06 4.82 -5.61
C PHE A 45 -2.10 4.59 -4.54
N LEU A 46 -2.83 3.49 -4.65
CA LEU A 46 -3.83 3.06 -3.68
C LEU A 46 -3.23 1.95 -2.83
N GLY A 47 -3.31 2.10 -1.51
CA GLY A 47 -2.71 1.16 -0.58
C GLY A 47 -3.46 0.99 0.71
N GLU A 48 -3.12 -0.10 1.39
CA GLU A 48 -3.58 -0.33 2.74
C GLU A 48 -2.44 -0.77 3.66
N THR A 49 -2.69 -0.65 4.95
CA THR A 49 -1.84 -1.22 5.96
C THR A 49 -2.67 -1.78 7.11
N HIS A 50 -2.22 -2.91 7.65
CA HIS A 50 -2.74 -3.44 8.89
C HIS A 50 -2.12 -2.74 10.10
N ILE A 51 -2.96 -2.47 11.08
CA ILE A 51 -2.66 -1.85 12.36
C ILE A 51 -3.21 -2.81 13.42
N PRO A 52 -2.39 -3.75 13.93
CA PRO A 52 -2.84 -4.65 14.98
C PRO A 52 -3.01 -3.87 16.27
N GLU A 53 -3.95 -4.32 17.10
CA GLU A 53 -4.21 -3.69 18.40
C GLU A 53 -2.97 -3.55 19.27
N SER A 54 -2.09 -4.54 19.27
CA SER A 54 -0.82 -4.50 20.01
C SER A 54 0.13 -3.40 19.58
N LEU A 55 0.07 -2.95 18.32
CA LEU A 55 0.85 -1.80 17.87
C LEU A 55 0.39 -0.52 18.58
N VAL A 56 -0.91 -0.42 18.81
CA VAL A 56 -1.59 0.73 19.41
C VAL A 56 -1.51 0.69 20.93
N THR A 57 -1.73 -0.47 21.55
CA THR A 57 -1.67 -0.63 23.01
C THR A 57 -0.21 -0.69 23.49
N GLY A 58 0.68 -1.29 22.71
CA GLY A 58 2.08 -1.56 23.07
C GLY A 58 2.27 -2.78 23.95
N GLU A 59 1.26 -3.63 24.07
CA GLU A 59 1.32 -4.87 24.85
C GLU A 59 2.22 -5.91 24.17
N LYS A 60 3.07 -6.58 24.96
CA LYS A 60 3.97 -7.63 24.47
C LYS A 60 3.17 -8.92 24.31
N ILE A 61 3.16 -9.48 23.10
CA ILE A 61 2.36 -10.66 22.79
C ILE A 61 3.21 -11.94 22.91
N ALA A 62 2.66 -12.97 23.58
CA ALA A 62 3.11 -14.35 23.45
C ALA A 62 2.73 -14.88 22.05
N LYS A 63 3.67 -15.49 21.32
CA LYS A 63 3.54 -15.79 19.87
C LYS A 63 2.20 -16.43 19.46
N GLU A 64 1.64 -17.32 20.27
CA GLU A 64 0.38 -18.02 20.01
C GLU A 64 -0.88 -17.12 20.09
N ALA A 65 -0.84 -16.01 20.83
CA ALA A 65 -1.99 -15.11 20.98
C ALA A 65 -2.18 -14.15 19.80
N ASN A 66 -1.16 -13.95 18.93
CA ASN A 66 -1.20 -13.01 17.80
C ASN A 66 -2.37 -13.22 16.82
N LEU A 67 -2.93 -14.44 16.75
CA LEU A 67 -3.98 -14.78 15.78
C LEU A 67 -5.39 -14.34 16.21
N ARG A 68 -5.58 -13.91 17.47
CA ARG A 68 -6.91 -13.59 18.02
C ARG A 68 -7.19 -12.10 18.22
N TRP A 69 -6.21 -11.24 17.96
CA TRP A 69 -6.38 -9.82 18.22
C TRP A 69 -7.04 -9.09 17.05
N PRO A 70 -7.91 -8.11 17.35
CA PRO A 70 -8.41 -7.14 16.38
C PRO A 70 -7.28 -6.54 15.53
N VAL A 71 -7.50 -6.51 14.22
CA VAL A 71 -6.61 -5.85 13.26
C VAL A 71 -7.43 -4.85 12.48
N TRP A 72 -7.07 -3.58 12.60
CA TRP A 72 -7.63 -2.55 11.73
C TRP A 72 -6.85 -2.48 10.42
N THR A 73 -7.58 -2.43 9.32
CA THR A 73 -7.05 -2.18 7.98
C THR A 73 -7.34 -0.73 7.63
N LEU A 74 -6.26 0.05 7.51
CA LEU A 74 -6.32 1.43 7.04
C LEU A 74 -6.09 1.44 5.53
N VAL A 75 -6.97 2.11 4.79
CA VAL A 75 -6.87 2.27 3.33
C VAL A 75 -6.84 3.74 2.95
N HIS A 76 -5.92 4.11 2.07
CA HIS A 76 -5.83 5.47 1.52
C HIS A 76 -5.12 5.48 0.16
N ALA A 77 -5.17 6.62 -0.53
CA ALA A 77 -4.58 6.80 -1.84
C ALA A 77 -3.74 8.08 -1.88
N SER A 78 -2.73 8.08 -2.74
CA SER A 78 -1.82 9.20 -2.93
C SER A 78 -1.52 9.40 -4.41
N SER A 79 -1.21 10.63 -4.82
CA SER A 79 -0.72 10.96 -6.15
C SER A 79 0.69 11.53 -6.07
N SER A 80 1.25 11.99 -7.18
CA SER A 80 2.53 12.71 -7.17
C SER A 80 2.53 13.98 -6.30
N GLN A 81 1.35 14.52 -5.97
CA GLN A 81 1.17 15.75 -5.18
C GLN A 81 1.03 15.49 -3.67
N GLY A 82 0.83 14.24 -3.24
CA GLY A 82 0.56 13.89 -1.84
C GLY A 82 -0.67 13.02 -1.71
N TRP A 83 -1.30 13.06 -0.53
CA TRP A 83 -2.59 12.40 -0.30
C TRP A 83 -3.65 12.95 -1.25
N VAL A 84 -4.46 12.05 -1.83
CA VAL A 84 -5.60 12.48 -2.66
C VAL A 84 -6.71 13.04 -1.75
N PRO A 85 -7.62 13.89 -2.26
CA PRO A 85 -8.71 14.48 -1.47
C PRO A 85 -9.86 13.47 -1.26
N TRP A 86 -9.52 12.28 -0.78
CA TRP A 86 -10.42 11.21 -0.38
C TRP A 86 -10.15 10.86 1.08
N ARG A 87 -11.19 10.71 1.89
CA ARG A 87 -11.01 10.35 3.31
C ARG A 87 -10.52 8.92 3.40
N TYR A 88 -9.47 8.69 4.20
CA TYR A 88 -9.02 7.33 4.49
C TYR A 88 -10.16 6.49 5.08
N LYS A 89 -10.06 5.18 4.93
CA LYS A 89 -11.03 4.22 5.48
C LYS A 89 -10.35 3.34 6.49
N LEU A 90 -10.94 3.20 7.67
CA LEU A 90 -10.47 2.32 8.73
C LEU A 90 -11.50 1.22 8.92
N LEU A 91 -11.09 -0.02 8.68
CA LEU A 91 -11.98 -1.17 8.61
C LEU A 91 -11.48 -2.22 9.60
N LEU A 92 -12.34 -2.76 10.46
CA LEU A 92 -11.95 -3.87 11.34
C LEU A 92 -12.09 -5.19 10.58
N ARG A 93 -11.06 -6.04 10.65
CA ARG A 93 -11.04 -7.37 10.03
C ARG A 93 -12.24 -8.16 10.58
N ASP A 94 -13.16 -8.55 9.70
CA ASP A 94 -14.41 -9.32 9.91
C ASP A 94 -15.74 -8.52 9.94
N ASP A 95 -15.72 -7.18 9.89
CA ASP A 95 -16.96 -6.38 10.06
C ASP A 95 -17.69 -5.96 8.77
N LEU A 96 -17.18 -6.27 7.57
CA LEU A 96 -17.76 -5.74 6.32
C LEU A 96 -18.37 -6.83 5.42
N PRO A 97 -19.68 -6.73 5.11
CA PRO A 97 -20.28 -7.46 4.00
C PRO A 97 -19.60 -7.06 2.69
N ILE A 98 -19.34 -8.05 1.82
CA ILE A 98 -18.71 -7.87 0.49
C ILE A 98 -19.38 -6.73 -0.30
N HIS A 99 -20.71 -6.62 -0.22
CA HIS A 99 -21.48 -5.61 -0.95
C HIS A 99 -21.17 -4.15 -0.55
N GLN A 100 -20.75 -3.90 0.70
CA GLN A 100 -20.46 -2.55 1.19
C GLN A 100 -19.09 -2.04 0.70
N GLN A 101 -18.22 -2.94 0.25
CA GLN A 101 -16.87 -2.61 -0.24
C GLN A 101 -16.88 -1.95 -1.62
N ASN A 102 -17.82 -2.36 -2.49
CA ASN A 102 -17.98 -1.75 -3.81
C ASN A 102 -18.35 -0.25 -3.72
N GLY A 103 -19.12 0.14 -2.70
CA GLY A 103 -19.45 1.55 -2.46
C GLY A 103 -18.22 2.39 -2.09
N ILE A 104 -17.28 1.84 -1.33
CA ILE A 104 -16.04 2.53 -0.95
C ILE A 104 -15.15 2.75 -2.17
N PHE A 105 -15.03 1.74 -3.04
CA PHE A 105 -14.22 1.86 -4.24
C PHE A 105 -14.84 2.84 -5.26
N GLN A 106 -16.17 2.84 -5.40
CA GLN A 106 -16.87 3.85 -6.21
C GLN A 106 -16.62 5.26 -5.66
N GLU A 107 -16.74 5.48 -4.35
CA GLU A 107 -16.47 6.79 -3.72
C GLU A 107 -15.05 7.28 -4.02
N LEU A 108 -14.06 6.38 -4.01
CA LEU A 108 -12.70 6.70 -4.42
C LEU A 108 -12.66 7.13 -5.90
N CYS A 109 -13.24 6.34 -6.81
CA CYS A 109 -13.24 6.65 -8.25
C CYS A 109 -13.93 7.98 -8.55
N ASP A 110 -15.03 8.29 -7.89
CA ASP A 110 -15.73 9.57 -8.05
C ASP A 110 -14.83 10.74 -7.60
N SER A 111 -14.17 10.59 -6.44
CA SER A 111 -13.22 11.59 -5.92
C SER A 111 -12.02 11.81 -6.85
N LEU A 112 -11.48 10.72 -7.42
CA LEU A 112 -10.37 10.77 -8.36
C LEU A 112 -10.78 11.42 -9.68
N THR A 113 -11.93 11.05 -10.23
CA THR A 113 -12.51 11.67 -11.42
C THR A 113 -12.68 13.18 -11.24
N ALA A 114 -13.26 13.59 -10.12
CA ALA A 114 -13.50 15.01 -9.84
C ALA A 114 -12.21 15.82 -9.65
N SER A 115 -11.15 15.22 -9.09
CA SER A 115 -9.94 15.94 -8.71
C SER A 115 -8.80 15.85 -9.73
N TYR A 116 -8.74 14.74 -10.48
CA TYR A 116 -7.62 14.40 -11.36
C TYR A 116 -8.07 13.93 -12.75
N GLY A 117 -9.36 13.74 -13.00
CA GLY A 117 -9.85 13.16 -14.25
C GLY A 117 -9.40 11.70 -14.41
N LYS A 118 -8.80 11.36 -15.55
CA LYS A 118 -8.35 10.00 -15.84
C LYS A 118 -7.15 9.63 -14.97
N CYS A 119 -7.24 8.49 -14.28
CA CYS A 119 -6.20 8.01 -13.38
C CYS A 119 -5.74 6.60 -13.71
N VAL A 120 -4.44 6.34 -13.62
CA VAL A 120 -3.92 4.99 -13.46
C VAL A 120 -3.77 4.72 -11.97
N ILE A 121 -4.57 3.79 -11.45
CA ILE A 121 -4.56 3.34 -10.07
C ILE A 121 -3.54 2.21 -9.94
N VAL A 122 -2.44 2.51 -9.27
CA VAL A 122 -1.35 1.60 -8.99
C VAL A 122 -1.58 0.95 -7.63
N THR A 123 -1.69 -0.38 -7.63
CA THR A 123 -1.81 -1.21 -6.43
C THR A 123 -0.61 -2.14 -6.31
N ARG A 124 -0.47 -2.80 -5.16
CA ARG A 124 0.55 -3.83 -4.95
C ARG A 124 -0.08 -5.21 -5.11
N ASP A 125 0.66 -6.14 -5.72
CA ASP A 125 0.22 -7.54 -5.78
C ASP A 125 0.14 -8.12 -4.36
N LYS A 126 -0.96 -8.83 -4.09
CA LYS A 126 -1.23 -9.52 -2.84
C LYS A 126 -1.35 -11.03 -3.05
N THR A 127 -0.57 -11.59 -3.96
CA THR A 127 -0.25 -13.01 -3.93
C THR A 127 0.45 -13.34 -2.60
N GLN A 128 -0.40 -13.69 -1.62
CA GLN A 128 -0.22 -14.17 -0.25
C GLN A 128 -0.03 -13.15 0.91
N PRO A 129 -0.88 -13.23 1.96
CA PRO A 129 -0.44 -13.00 3.32
C PRO A 129 0.64 -14.04 3.66
N MET A 130 1.70 -13.66 4.37
CA MET A 130 2.58 -14.64 5.00
C MET A 130 1.75 -15.57 5.90
N HIS A 131 1.37 -16.73 5.38
CA HIS A 131 1.01 -17.87 6.19
C HIS A 131 2.30 -18.34 6.84
N VAL A 132 2.43 -18.05 8.13
CA VAL A 132 3.38 -18.76 8.98
C VAL A 132 2.96 -20.23 8.97
N GLY A 133 3.73 -21.04 8.24
CA GLY A 133 3.86 -22.48 8.43
C GLY A 133 2.66 -23.36 8.09
N ALA A 134 2.67 -23.94 6.90
CA ALA A 134 2.40 -25.37 6.74
C ALA A 134 3.11 -25.86 5.47
N LYS A 135 4.08 -26.75 5.65
CA LYS A 135 4.55 -27.64 4.59
C LYS A 135 3.38 -28.56 4.23
N ASP A 136 3.04 -28.66 2.96
CA ASP A 136 3.30 -29.85 2.16
C ASP A 136 2.70 -29.70 0.75
N GLY A 137 3.40 -30.29 -0.21
CA GLY A 137 3.26 -29.95 -1.62
C GLY A 137 2.09 -30.59 -2.37
N LYS A 138 1.87 -30.06 -3.57
CA LYS A 138 1.83 -30.78 -4.86
C LYS A 138 1.57 -29.75 -5.97
N GLU A 139 2.32 -29.86 -7.07
CA GLU A 139 1.97 -29.21 -8.35
C GLU A 139 0.58 -29.66 -8.84
N PRO A 140 -0.04 -28.90 -9.75
CA PRO A 140 -0.04 -29.41 -11.12
C PRO A 140 0.21 -28.36 -12.21
N GLU A 141 0.67 -28.89 -13.35
CA GLU A 141 1.05 -28.24 -14.59
C GLU A 141 -0.13 -27.77 -15.49
N THR A 142 0.21 -26.86 -16.40
CA THR A 142 -0.27 -26.67 -17.80
C THR A 142 -1.70 -26.14 -18.09
N GLY A 143 -1.74 -24.95 -18.73
CA GLY A 143 -2.51 -24.78 -19.98
C GLY A 143 -3.55 -23.64 -20.08
N THR A 144 -3.19 -22.61 -20.87
CA THR A 144 -4.04 -21.79 -21.78
C THR A 144 -4.87 -20.59 -21.28
N LEU A 145 -4.61 -19.45 -21.94
CA LEU A 145 -5.26 -18.12 -22.01
C LEU A 145 -5.05 -17.11 -20.86
N PRO A 146 -4.74 -15.83 -21.17
CA PRO A 146 -4.61 -14.80 -20.15
C PRO A 146 -6.02 -14.50 -19.60
N PRO A 147 -6.27 -14.68 -18.30
CA PRO A 147 -7.54 -14.30 -17.73
C PRO A 147 -7.65 -12.78 -17.79
N VAL A 148 -8.82 -12.27 -18.18
CA VAL A 148 -9.28 -10.94 -17.75
C VAL A 148 -8.92 -10.80 -16.26
N PRO A 149 -8.29 -9.70 -15.79
CA PRO A 149 -7.83 -9.65 -14.42
C PRO A 149 -9.04 -9.88 -13.50
N PRO A 150 -9.10 -11.00 -12.74
CA PRO A 150 -10.12 -11.15 -11.73
C PRO A 150 -9.97 -9.99 -10.74
N ALA A 151 -11.08 -9.57 -10.13
CA ALA A 151 -11.10 -8.50 -9.14
C ALA A 151 -9.85 -8.57 -8.25
N ILE A 152 -9.07 -7.48 -8.23
CA ILE A 152 -7.84 -7.43 -7.43
C ILE A 152 -8.31 -7.25 -5.99
N TYR A 153 -8.20 -8.29 -5.17
CA TYR A 153 -8.60 -8.20 -3.77
C TYR A 153 -7.51 -7.50 -2.96
N MET A 154 -7.84 -6.34 -2.41
CA MET A 154 -7.16 -5.82 -1.24
C MET A 154 -7.90 -6.32 0.00
N SER A 155 -7.18 -6.87 0.98
CA SER A 155 -7.78 -7.44 2.21
C SER A 155 -8.72 -6.50 2.98
N GLY A 156 -8.72 -5.20 2.68
CA GLY A 156 -9.72 -4.25 3.17
C GLY A 156 -10.78 -3.80 2.16
N ILE A 157 -10.54 -3.84 0.84
CA ILE A 157 -11.46 -3.31 -0.20
C ILE A 157 -11.41 -4.19 -1.45
N GLU A 158 -12.59 -4.51 -2.00
CA GLU A 158 -12.71 -5.13 -3.32
C GLU A 158 -12.48 -4.10 -4.43
N PHE A 159 -11.49 -4.33 -5.29
CA PHE A 159 -11.31 -3.51 -6.48
C PHE A 159 -12.09 -4.10 -7.64
N CYS A 160 -13.02 -3.31 -8.17
CA CYS A 160 -13.79 -3.64 -9.35
C CYS A 160 -13.21 -2.93 -10.58
N PRO A 161 -12.49 -3.65 -11.47
CA PRO A 161 -11.94 -3.08 -12.71
C PRO A 161 -13.01 -2.45 -13.61
N GLU A 162 -14.25 -2.94 -13.55
CA GLU A 162 -15.38 -2.40 -14.31
C GLU A 162 -15.75 -1.00 -13.80
N VAL A 163 -15.82 -0.81 -12.49
CA VAL A 163 -16.08 0.50 -11.86
C VAL A 163 -14.98 1.50 -12.21
N ALA A 164 -13.71 1.08 -12.16
CA ALA A 164 -12.61 1.97 -12.54
C ALA A 164 -12.71 2.39 -14.01
N ARG A 165 -12.92 1.44 -14.94
CA ARG A 165 -13.03 1.74 -16.37
C ARG A 165 -14.25 2.61 -16.68
N ALA A 166 -15.38 2.39 -16.02
CA ALA A 166 -16.56 3.24 -16.14
C ALA A 166 -16.28 4.70 -15.72
N ASN A 167 -15.34 4.93 -14.80
CA ASN A 167 -14.85 6.24 -14.39
C ASN A 167 -13.65 6.75 -15.21
N GLY A 168 -13.28 6.06 -16.28
CA GLY A 168 -12.13 6.41 -17.12
C GLY A 168 -10.78 6.21 -16.42
N HIS A 169 -10.72 5.29 -15.46
CA HIS A 169 -9.50 4.88 -14.77
C HIS A 169 -9.00 3.52 -15.27
N GLU A 170 -7.69 3.32 -15.14
CA GLU A 170 -7.01 2.06 -15.46
C GLU A 170 -6.25 1.55 -14.24
N PHE A 171 -5.91 0.26 -14.23
CA PHE A 171 -5.17 -0.35 -13.14
C PHE A 171 -3.78 -0.83 -13.57
N LEU A 172 -2.83 -0.69 -12.66
CA LEU A 172 -1.54 -1.37 -12.75
C LEU A 172 -1.17 -1.97 -11.40
N VAL A 173 -0.55 -3.14 -11.44
CA VAL A 173 -0.05 -3.82 -10.26
C VAL A 173 1.47 -3.73 -10.26
N VAL A 174 2.04 -3.23 -9.17
CA VAL A 174 3.50 -3.19 -9.01
C VAL A 174 4.02 -4.63 -8.88
N PRO A 175 5.04 -5.03 -9.67
CA PRO A 175 5.65 -6.33 -9.55
C PRO A 175 6.19 -6.58 -8.14
N SER A 176 5.89 -7.74 -7.56
CA SER A 176 6.23 -8.08 -6.17
C SER A 176 7.74 -8.04 -5.88
N SER A 177 8.58 -8.32 -6.86
CA SER A 177 10.05 -8.21 -6.77
C SER A 177 10.57 -6.76 -6.78
N TYR A 178 9.72 -5.78 -7.12
CA TYR A 178 10.04 -4.36 -7.29
C TYR A 178 9.19 -3.45 -6.37
N ASN A 179 8.82 -3.92 -5.17
CA ASN A 179 7.96 -3.17 -4.22
C ASN A 179 8.48 -1.77 -3.86
N TYR A 180 9.77 -1.48 -4.00
CA TYR A 180 10.31 -0.13 -3.75
C TYR A 180 9.86 0.91 -4.80
N LEU A 181 9.24 0.47 -5.91
CA LEU A 181 8.53 1.35 -6.84
C LEU A 181 7.14 1.77 -6.32
N TYR A 182 6.72 1.22 -5.19
CA TYR A 182 5.43 1.51 -4.55
C TYR A 182 5.64 2.41 -3.31
N PRO A 183 5.34 3.72 -3.40
CA PRO A 183 5.70 4.70 -2.38
C PRO A 183 4.87 4.60 -1.09
N MET A 184 3.71 3.96 -1.11
CA MET A 184 2.81 3.86 0.04
C MET A 184 3.45 3.08 1.20
N ASP A 185 4.35 2.13 0.93
CA ASP A 185 5.06 1.38 1.97
C ASP A 185 5.87 2.31 2.90
N VAL A 186 6.39 3.40 2.35
CA VAL A 186 7.10 4.44 3.14
C VAL A 186 6.13 5.22 4.01
N ALA A 187 4.95 5.58 3.48
CA ALA A 187 3.93 6.27 4.27
C ALA A 187 3.39 5.40 5.40
N TRP A 188 3.14 4.11 5.14
CA TRP A 188 2.70 3.13 6.14
C TRP A 188 3.76 2.87 7.20
N SER A 189 5.03 2.79 6.81
CA SER A 189 6.14 2.71 7.77
C SER A 189 6.20 3.96 8.65
N CYS A 190 6.05 5.16 8.05
CA CYS A 190 6.01 6.43 8.78
C CYS A 190 4.84 6.46 9.79
N LEU A 191 3.66 6.02 9.39
CA LEU A 191 2.49 5.93 10.26
C LEU A 191 2.71 4.96 11.42
N LYS A 192 3.14 3.72 11.13
CA LYS A 192 3.39 2.70 12.17
C LYS A 192 4.44 3.19 13.17
N TRP A 193 5.50 3.82 12.67
CA TRP A 193 6.53 4.40 13.51
C TRP A 193 5.97 5.54 14.37
N PHE A 194 5.11 6.40 13.82
CA PHE A 194 4.42 7.43 14.60
C PHE A 194 3.55 6.82 15.71
N ILE A 195 2.74 5.80 15.40
CA ILE A 195 1.91 5.08 16.37
C ILE A 195 2.77 4.54 17.52
N ILE A 196 3.84 3.81 17.19
CA ILE A 196 4.74 3.22 18.19
C ILE A 196 5.26 4.30 19.15
N ASN A 197 5.69 5.45 18.64
CA ASN A 197 6.35 6.46 19.45
C ASN A 197 5.39 7.38 20.21
N ASN A 198 4.16 7.56 19.73
CA ASN A 198 3.24 8.57 20.27
C ASN A 198 2.00 7.95 20.94
N ARG A 199 1.79 6.62 20.88
CA ARG A 199 0.61 5.94 21.45
C ARG A 199 0.26 6.25 22.91
N LYS A 200 1.21 6.77 23.71
CA LYS A 200 0.96 7.16 25.10
C LYS A 200 0.26 8.52 25.19
N ASP A 201 0.59 9.44 24.29
CA ASP A 201 0.04 10.80 24.26
C ASP A 201 -1.41 10.83 23.76
N PHE A 202 -1.82 9.77 23.06
CA PHE A 202 -3.18 9.55 22.56
C PHE A 202 -3.97 8.58 23.45
N ALA A 203 -3.52 8.34 24.68
CA ALA A 203 -4.20 7.46 25.62
C ALA A 203 -4.61 8.20 26.89
N LEU A 204 -5.89 8.10 27.22
CA LEU A 204 -6.45 8.56 28.49
C LEU A 204 -6.46 7.39 29.46
N ARG A 205 -5.91 7.60 30.66
CA ARG A 205 -5.90 6.60 31.72
C ARG A 205 -6.87 7.01 32.82
N SER A 206 -7.81 6.13 33.14
CA SER A 206 -8.64 6.26 34.34
C SER A 206 -8.25 5.16 35.32
N ILE A 207 -8.01 5.53 36.58
CA ILE A 207 -7.66 4.59 37.63
C ILE A 207 -8.83 4.58 38.61
N GLU A 208 -9.56 3.49 38.63
CA GLU A 208 -10.56 3.17 39.64
C GLU A 208 -9.90 2.31 40.73
N ARG A 209 -10.53 2.18 41.90
CA ARG A 209 -9.93 1.54 43.09
C ARG A 209 -9.34 0.15 42.84
N THR A 210 -9.92 -0.61 41.90
CA THR A 210 -9.53 -1.99 41.57
C THR A 210 -9.16 -2.21 40.10
N HIS A 211 -9.43 -1.25 39.21
CA HIS A 211 -9.23 -1.40 37.77
C HIS A 211 -8.55 -0.17 37.18
N SER A 212 -7.66 -0.37 36.21
CA SER A 212 -7.15 0.74 35.40
C SER A 212 -7.64 0.60 33.97
N TYR A 213 -8.43 1.57 33.51
CA TYR A 213 -8.91 1.64 32.14
C TYR A 213 -7.98 2.53 31.31
N ARG A 214 -7.77 2.12 30.06
CA ARG A 214 -7.05 2.91 29.07
C ARG A 214 -7.94 3.10 27.86
N CYS A 215 -8.37 4.34 27.62
CA CYS A 215 -9.04 4.73 26.39
C CYS A 215 -8.01 5.25 25.41
N ILE A 216 -8.05 4.81 24.15
CA ILE A 216 -7.12 5.26 23.10
C ILE A 216 -7.90 6.03 22.05
N LEU A 217 -7.48 7.26 21.78
CA LEU A 217 -8.02 8.12 20.72
C LEU A 217 -7.47 7.68 19.36
N LEU A 218 -7.92 6.52 18.88
CA LEU A 218 -7.36 5.86 17.70
C LEU A 218 -7.48 6.75 16.45
N SER A 219 -8.64 7.38 16.22
CA SER A 219 -8.83 8.24 15.05
C SER A 219 -7.81 9.39 15.02
N ASP A 220 -7.64 10.10 16.14
CA ASP A 220 -6.70 11.21 16.24
C ASP A 220 -5.25 10.75 16.05
N LEU A 221 -4.90 9.58 16.60
CA LEU A 221 -3.60 8.96 16.43
C LEU A 221 -3.32 8.65 14.94
N ILE A 222 -4.31 8.13 14.21
CA ILE A 222 -4.19 7.84 12.77
C ILE A 222 -4.08 9.13 11.96
N VAL A 223 -4.97 10.10 12.18
CA VAL A 223 -4.96 11.40 11.47
C VAL A 223 -3.60 12.08 11.65
N LYS A 224 -3.14 12.24 12.89
CA LYS A 224 -1.87 12.88 13.20
C LYS A 224 -0.67 12.09 12.65
N GLY A 225 -0.78 10.76 12.56
CA GLY A 225 0.23 9.91 11.97
C GLY A 225 0.33 10.03 10.45
N ILE A 226 -0.81 10.08 9.75
CA ILE A 226 -0.87 10.31 8.29
C ILE A 226 -0.27 11.68 7.94
N GLU A 227 -0.58 12.71 8.74
CA GLU A 227 -0.02 14.06 8.60
C GLU A 227 1.52 14.11 8.72
N LYS A 228 2.16 13.10 9.36
CA LYS A 228 3.63 13.05 9.42
C LYS A 228 4.30 12.76 8.09
N MET A 229 3.54 12.21 7.14
CA MET A 229 3.97 12.15 5.74
C MET A 229 3.70 13.49 5.07
N THR A 230 4.57 14.47 5.36
CA THR A 230 4.43 15.83 4.85
C THR A 230 4.62 15.88 3.33
N PRO A 231 4.11 16.92 2.64
CA PRO A 231 4.30 17.06 1.20
C PRO A 231 5.78 17.01 0.77
N ASN A 232 6.70 17.56 1.58
CA ASN A 232 8.13 17.50 1.30
C ASN A 232 8.69 16.07 1.41
N LYS A 233 8.33 15.32 2.46
CA LYS A 233 8.74 13.91 2.61
C LYS A 233 8.18 13.06 1.47
N TRP A 234 6.91 13.29 1.12
CA TRP A 234 6.27 12.64 -0.01
C TRP A 234 6.99 12.91 -1.33
N LYS A 235 7.31 14.17 -1.61
CA LYS A 235 8.07 14.57 -2.79
C LYS A 235 9.44 13.87 -2.86
N ILE A 236 10.15 13.74 -1.74
CA ILE A 236 11.43 13.02 -1.68
C ILE A 236 11.25 11.54 -2.04
N THR A 237 10.23 10.88 -1.47
CA THR A 237 9.89 9.48 -1.78
C THR A 237 9.55 9.31 -3.27
N MET A 238 8.68 10.16 -3.81
CA MET A 238 8.31 10.12 -5.23
C MET A 238 9.52 10.36 -6.15
N ASN A 239 10.41 11.28 -5.81
CA ASN A 239 11.64 11.51 -6.58
C ASN A 239 12.61 10.31 -6.53
N ARG A 240 12.56 9.50 -5.48
CA ARG A 240 13.32 8.23 -5.42
C ARG A 240 12.69 7.18 -6.33
N VAL A 241 11.37 7.05 -6.32
CA VAL A 241 10.64 6.14 -7.21
C VAL A 241 10.93 6.48 -8.68
N LYS A 242 10.74 7.75 -9.08
CA LYS A 242 11.04 8.21 -10.44
C LYS A 242 12.47 7.92 -10.90
N ARG A 243 13.45 8.06 -10.00
CA ARG A 243 14.85 7.70 -10.30
C ARG A 243 15.01 6.22 -10.61
N TRP A 244 14.34 5.34 -9.87
CA TRP A 244 14.35 3.91 -10.14
C TRP A 244 13.60 3.55 -11.42
N GLU A 245 12.41 4.12 -11.63
CA GLU A 245 11.66 3.94 -12.88
C GLU A 245 12.53 4.26 -14.10
N ASN A 246 13.20 5.41 -14.10
CA ASN A 246 14.08 5.81 -15.19
C ASN A 246 15.29 4.88 -15.32
N TYR A 247 15.94 4.53 -14.20
CA TYR A 247 17.08 3.61 -14.22
C TYR A 247 16.72 2.27 -14.87
N TYR A 248 15.58 1.67 -14.52
CA TYR A 248 15.17 0.39 -15.09
C TYR A 248 14.70 0.51 -16.54
N LEU A 249 14.04 1.62 -16.90
CA LEU A 249 13.73 1.90 -18.30
C LEU A 249 15.00 2.03 -19.15
N ASP A 250 16.08 2.61 -18.63
CA ASP A 250 17.32 2.78 -19.38
C ASP A 250 18.19 1.51 -19.41
N THR A 251 18.20 0.74 -18.33
CA THR A 251 19.14 -0.40 -18.16
C THR A 251 18.55 -1.76 -18.52
N LEU A 252 17.22 -1.90 -18.50
CA LEU A 252 16.57 -3.15 -18.86
C LEU A 252 15.95 -3.10 -20.27
N SER A 253 15.88 -1.93 -20.92
CA SER A 253 15.24 -1.80 -22.25
C SER A 253 16.00 -2.44 -23.38
#